data_AF-A0A4Y2AH03-F1
#
_entry.id   AF-A0A4Y2AH03-F1
#
_cell.length_a   1.000
_cell.length_b   1.000
_cell.length_c   1.000
_cell.angle_alpha   90.00
_cell.angle_beta   90.00
_cell.angle_gamma   90.00
#
_symmetry.space_group_name_H-M   'P 1'
#
loop_
_entity.id
_entity.type
_entity.pdbx_description
1 polymer ?
#
loop_
_entity_poly.entity_id
_entity_poly.type
_entity_poly.pdbx_seq_one_letter_code
_entity_poly.pdbx_strand_id
1 'polypeptide(L)'
;MLRNKINRCYTRNVVKVCALTGVAARLIGGSAIHSLLKLPVQKDGRSAGISLLTGNYLRIMRQQWKEIEFIILVMVSYQMLCMVDSRLRQLKNTENEFFGGINVLGMTNI
;
A
#
# COMPACT_ATOMS: atom_id res chain seq x y z
N MET A 1 -26.94 -15.29 14.49
CA MET A 1 -25.52 -15.72 14.45
C MET A 1 -24.79 -15.42 13.13
N LEU A 2 -25.47 -15.32 11.97
CA LEU A 2 -24.82 -15.08 10.67
C LEU A 2 -24.18 -13.67 10.52
N ARG A 3 -24.83 -12.62 11.06
CA ARG A 3 -24.30 -11.23 11.09
C ARG A 3 -22.93 -11.11 11.76
N ASN A 4 -22.66 -11.90 12.81
CA ASN A 4 -21.39 -11.84 13.53
C ASN A 4 -20.24 -12.52 12.77
N LYS A 5 -20.54 -13.52 11.92
CA LYS A 5 -19.54 -14.12 11.01
C LYS A 5 -19.22 -13.20 9.83
N ILE A 6 -20.22 -12.51 9.29
CA ILE A 6 -20.03 -11.51 8.22
C ILE A 6 -19.21 -10.33 8.75
N ASN A 7 -19.54 -9.81 9.94
CA ASN A 7 -18.72 -8.78 10.59
C ASN A 7 -17.30 -9.27 10.87
N ARG A 8 -17.07 -10.57 11.13
CA ARG A 8 -15.73 -11.13 11.33
C ARG A 8 -14.87 -11.07 10.06
N CYS A 9 -15.49 -11.23 8.88
CA CYS A 9 -14.84 -11.05 7.58
C CYS A 9 -14.60 -9.56 7.25
N TYR A 10 -15.46 -8.64 7.72
CA TYR A 10 -15.25 -7.19 7.61
C TYR A 10 -14.30 -6.61 8.68
N THR A 11 -14.08 -7.29 9.81
CA THR A 11 -13.17 -6.82 10.88
C THR A 11 -11.70 -7.05 10.58
N ARG A 12 -11.36 -7.98 9.67
CA ARG A 12 -9.97 -8.13 9.25
C ARG A 12 -9.71 -7.16 8.12
N ASN A 13 -8.91 -6.16 8.43
CA ASN A 13 -8.53 -5.08 7.54
C ASN A 13 -7.50 -5.58 6.50
N VAL A 14 -7.77 -6.74 5.85
CA VAL A 14 -6.84 -7.45 4.94
C VAL A 14 -6.70 -6.76 3.58
N VAL A 15 -7.62 -5.84 3.27
CA VAL A 15 -7.62 -5.03 2.06
C VAL A 15 -7.24 -3.60 2.39
N LYS A 16 -6.33 -3.01 1.62
CA LYS A 16 -6.06 -1.57 1.64
C LYS A 16 -6.45 -0.93 0.33
N VAL A 17 -7.22 0.15 0.41
CA VAL A 17 -7.58 0.97 -0.76
C VAL A 17 -6.78 2.26 -0.70
N CYS A 18 -6.13 2.61 -1.80
CA CYS A 18 -5.37 3.84 -1.87
C CYS A 18 -5.36 4.47 -3.26
N ALA A 19 -5.18 5.79 -3.26
CA ALA A 19 -5.10 6.60 -4.47
C ALA A 19 -3.90 7.53 -4.43
N LEU A 20 -3.49 8.03 -5.60
CA LEU A 20 -2.35 8.93 -5.72
C LEU A 20 -2.53 10.22 -4.93
N THR A 21 -3.71 10.85 -4.98
CA THR A 21 -4.00 12.10 -4.29
C THR A 21 -4.89 11.89 -3.06
N GLY A 22 -4.76 12.78 -2.07
CA GLY A 22 -5.63 12.75 -0.88
C GLY A 22 -7.11 12.97 -1.19
N VAL A 23 -7.42 13.77 -2.22
CA VAL A 23 -8.80 14.01 -2.68
C VAL A 23 -9.40 12.73 -3.26
N ALA A 24 -8.69 12.07 -4.20
CA ALA A 24 -9.15 10.81 -4.77
C ALA A 24 -9.27 9.71 -3.71
N ALA A 25 -8.32 9.65 -2.78
CA ALA A 25 -8.36 8.70 -1.67
C ALA A 25 -9.61 8.90 -0.79
N ARG A 26 -9.97 10.16 -0.48
CA ARG A 26 -11.17 10.47 0.29
C ARG A 26 -12.45 10.05 -0.42
N LEU A 27 -12.53 10.22 -1.74
CA LEU A 27 -13.69 9.83 -2.53
C LEU A 27 -13.93 8.32 -2.54
N ILE A 28 -12.87 7.51 -2.53
CA ILE A 28 -12.94 6.05 -2.52
C ILE A 28 -12.88 5.44 -1.11
N GLY A 29 -12.95 6.26 -0.06
CA GLY A 29 -12.83 5.80 1.33
C GLY A 29 -11.48 5.18 1.70
N GLY A 30 -10.41 5.53 0.97
CA GLY A 30 -9.07 5.00 1.10
C GLY A 30 -8.06 5.98 1.71
N SER A 31 -6.78 5.68 1.53
CA SER A 31 -5.65 6.52 1.96
C SER A 31 -4.81 7.00 0.79
N ALA A 32 -4.13 8.15 0.92
CA ALA A 32 -3.14 8.56 -0.06
C ALA A 32 -1.96 7.57 -0.06
N ILE A 33 -1.49 7.14 -1.24
CA ILE A 33 -0.41 6.14 -1.37
C ILE A 33 0.85 6.58 -0.62
N HIS A 34 1.23 7.86 -0.74
CA HIS A 34 2.39 8.42 -0.03
C HIS A 34 2.28 8.27 1.49
N SER A 35 1.12 8.55 2.06
CA SER A 35 0.89 8.47 3.50
C SER A 35 0.85 7.03 4.01
N LEU A 36 0.25 6.13 3.21
CA LEU A 36 0.03 4.73 3.53
C LEU A 36 1.33 3.92 3.51
N LEU A 37 2.13 4.11 2.45
CA LEU A 37 3.37 3.36 2.21
C LEU A 37 4.65 4.13 2.55
N LYS A 38 4.50 5.38 3.02
CA LYS A 38 5.62 6.25 3.41
C LYS A 38 6.60 6.40 2.25
N LEU A 39 6.02 6.63 1.08
CA LEU A 39 6.76 6.85 -0.16
C LEU A 39 7.19 8.32 -0.22
N PRO A 40 8.38 8.61 -0.77
CA PRO A 40 8.82 9.98 -0.98
C PRO A 40 7.80 10.73 -1.84
N VAL A 41 7.61 12.01 -1.53
CA VAL A 41 6.83 12.92 -2.37
C VAL A 41 7.81 13.58 -3.33
N GLN A 42 7.49 13.61 -4.61
CA GLN A 42 8.30 14.35 -5.59
C GLN A 42 8.33 15.83 -5.17
N LYS A 43 9.53 16.37 -4.97
CA LYS A 43 9.77 17.80 -4.82
C LYS A 43 10.66 18.23 -5.98
N ASP A 44 10.27 19.30 -6.66
CA ASP A 44 11.09 19.97 -7.69
C ASP A 44 11.49 19.08 -8.88
N GLY A 45 10.60 18.19 -9.33
CA GLY A 45 10.81 17.35 -10.52
C GLY A 45 11.85 16.25 -10.35
N ARG A 46 12.45 16.09 -9.16
CA ARG A 46 13.38 15.00 -8.84
C ARG A 46 12.69 13.99 -7.94
N SER A 47 12.47 12.79 -8.46
CA SER A 47 12.04 11.66 -7.64
C SER A 47 13.22 11.24 -6.76
N ALA A 48 13.17 11.54 -5.47
CA ALA A 48 14.08 10.91 -4.51
C ALA A 48 13.81 9.40 -4.56
N GLY A 49 14.86 8.60 -4.74
CA GLY A 49 14.77 7.14 -4.70
C GLY A 49 14.14 6.67 -3.39
N ILE A 50 13.57 5.47 -3.38
CA ILE A 50 12.93 4.93 -2.18
C ILE A 50 13.98 4.64 -1.11
N SER A 51 13.97 5.40 -0.01
CA SER A 51 14.83 5.09 1.13
C SER A 51 14.34 3.82 1.83
N LEU A 52 15.26 2.94 2.21
CA LEU A 52 14.96 1.75 3.01
C LEU A 52 14.43 2.18 4.39
N LEU A 53 13.28 1.63 4.79
CA LEU A 53 12.87 1.73 6.19
C LEU A 53 13.80 0.87 7.05
N THR A 54 14.16 1.34 8.25
CA THR A 54 15.04 0.62 9.16
C THR A 54 14.53 0.70 10.61
N GLY A 55 15.12 -0.12 11.49
CA GLY A 55 14.90 -0.07 12.94
C GLY A 55 13.45 -0.29 13.38
N ASN A 56 13.06 0.39 14.47
CA ASN A 56 11.73 0.28 15.07
C ASN A 56 10.61 0.66 14.09
N TYR A 57 10.89 1.59 13.19
CA TYR A 57 9.90 2.06 12.24
C TYR A 57 9.51 0.96 11.24
N LEU A 58 10.50 0.27 10.66
CA LEU A 58 10.26 -0.90 9.82
C LEU A 58 9.47 -1.96 10.60
N ARG A 59 9.86 -2.25 11.86
CA ARG A 59 9.16 -3.24 12.70
C ARG A 59 7.67 -2.92 12.85
N ILE A 60 7.34 -1.66 13.16
CA ILE A 60 5.95 -1.21 13.32
C ILE A 60 5.18 -1.38 12.00
N MET A 61 5.77 -0.95 10.89
CA MET A 61 5.11 -1.10 9.59
C MET A 61 4.91 -2.57 9.21
N ARG A 62 5.89 -3.45 9.45
CA ARG A 62 5.72 -4.89 9.21
C ARG A 62 4.53 -5.47 10.00
N GLN A 63 4.35 -5.05 11.25
CA GLN A 63 3.19 -5.48 12.05
C GLN A 63 1.87 -4.97 11.48
N GLN A 64 1.83 -3.72 11.01
CA GLN A 64 0.64 -3.15 10.36
C GLN A 64 0.29 -3.84 9.04
N TRP A 65 1.29 -4.35 8.33
CA TRP A 65 1.14 -4.97 7.01
C TRP A 65 1.08 -6.51 7.03
N LYS A 66 1.23 -7.12 8.20
CA LYS A 66 1.31 -8.57 8.38
C LYS A 66 0.09 -9.28 7.79
N GLU A 67 -1.10 -8.83 8.18
CA GLU A 67 -2.40 -9.41 7.81
C GLU A 67 -2.96 -8.84 6.49
N ILE A 68 -2.22 -7.97 5.79
CA ILE A 68 -2.65 -7.39 4.52
C ILE A 68 -2.34 -8.38 3.40
N GLU A 69 -3.37 -8.70 2.62
CA GLU A 69 -3.35 -9.67 1.52
C GLU A 69 -3.69 -9.01 0.17
N PHE A 70 -4.42 -7.89 0.21
CA PHE A 70 -4.86 -7.16 -0.99
C PHE A 70 -4.59 -5.67 -0.89
N ILE A 71 -4.19 -5.07 -2.01
CA ILE A 71 -4.13 -3.62 -2.17
C ILE A 71 -4.80 -3.21 -3.48
N ILE A 72 -5.68 -2.21 -3.39
CA ILE A 72 -6.33 -1.57 -4.53
C ILE A 72 -5.67 -0.21 -4.74
N LEU A 73 -5.13 -0.03 -5.94
CA LEU A 73 -4.38 1.16 -6.36
C LEU A 73 -5.17 1.90 -7.45
N VAL A 74 -5.56 3.15 -7.18
CA VAL A 74 -6.31 3.99 -8.12
C VAL A 74 -5.45 5.15 -8.62
N MET A 75 -5.44 5.36 -9.94
CA MET A 75 -4.75 6.49 -10.61
C MET A 75 -3.23 6.54 -10.32
N VAL A 76 -2.51 5.45 -10.56
CA VAL A 76 -1.08 5.31 -10.20
C VAL A 76 -0.21 5.24 -11.45
N SER A 77 0.87 6.04 -11.50
CA SER A 77 1.87 5.96 -12.58
C SER A 77 2.75 4.71 -12.44
N TYR A 78 3.40 4.30 -13.53
CA TYR A 78 4.34 3.17 -13.51
C TYR A 78 5.47 3.35 -12.46
N GLN A 79 6.05 4.55 -12.38
CA GLN A 79 7.09 4.85 -11.39
C GLN A 79 6.60 4.66 -9.95
N MET A 80 5.37 5.09 -9.65
CA MET A 80 4.77 4.87 -8.34
C MET A 80 4.50 3.40 -8.09
N LEU A 81 4.10 2.62 -9.10
CA LEU A 81 3.93 1.17 -8.98
C LEU A 81 5.24 0.46 -8.61
N CYS A 82 6.37 0.85 -9.20
CA CYS A 82 7.69 0.34 -8.84
C CYS A 82 8.08 0.66 -7.38
N MET A 83 7.76 1.87 -6.92
CA MET A 83 7.99 2.26 -5.52
C MET A 83 7.09 1.47 -4.56
N VAL A 84 5.84 1.22 -4.93
CA VAL A 84 4.91 0.38 -4.17
C VAL A 84 5.46 -1.05 -4.06
N ASP A 85 5.87 -1.66 -5.17
CA ASP A 85 6.49 -3.00 -5.19
C ASP A 85 7.69 -3.08 -4.24
N SER A 86 8.66 -2.17 -4.39
CA SER A 86 9.85 -2.13 -3.53
C SER A 86 9.50 -2.00 -2.05
N ARG A 87 8.51 -1.17 -1.71
CA ARG A 87 8.09 -1.00 -0.31
C ARG A 87 7.38 -2.26 0.21
N LEU A 88 6.49 -2.85 -0.56
CA LEU A 88 5.74 -4.03 -0.12
C LEU A 88 6.65 -5.25 0.10
N ARG A 89 7.64 -5.46 -0.77
CA ARG A 89 8.69 -6.47 -0.55
C ARG A 89 9.41 -6.26 0.78
N GLN A 90 9.76 -5.01 1.10
CA GLN A 90 10.41 -4.65 2.36
C GLN A 90 9.51 -4.92 3.60
N LEU A 91 8.21 -4.62 3.47
CA LEU A 91 7.21 -4.78 4.54
C LEU A 91 6.79 -6.23 4.76
N LYS A 92 6.74 -7.04 3.72
CA LYS A 92 6.43 -8.48 3.82
C LYS A 92 7.68 -9.33 4.07
N ASN A 93 8.87 -8.72 3.90
CA ASN A 93 10.16 -9.40 4.01
C ASN A 93 10.29 -10.55 2.99
N THR A 94 9.77 -10.29 1.78
CA THR A 94 9.74 -11.24 0.65
C THR A 94 10.24 -10.50 -0.59
N GLU A 95 11.49 -10.73 -0.98
CA GLU A 95 12.13 -9.99 -2.07
C GLU A 95 11.90 -10.62 -3.46
N ASN A 96 11.60 -11.92 -3.50
CA ASN A 96 11.50 -12.69 -4.74
C ASN A 96 10.08 -12.73 -5.31
N GLU A 97 9.09 -12.18 -4.60
CA GLU A 97 7.70 -12.13 -5.05
C GLU A 97 7.31 -10.70 -5.39
N PHE A 98 6.59 -10.54 -6.49
CA PHE A 98 5.99 -9.26 -6.83
C PHE A 98 5.12 -8.77 -5.67
N PHE A 99 5.31 -7.50 -5.31
CA PHE A 99 4.61 -6.83 -4.22
C PHE A 99 4.73 -7.55 -2.87
N GLY A 100 5.79 -8.33 -2.67
CA GLY A 100 5.99 -9.12 -1.44
C GLY A 100 4.88 -10.15 -1.20
N GLY A 101 4.26 -10.67 -2.26
CA GLY A 101 3.18 -11.65 -2.19
C GLY A 101 1.78 -11.06 -1.95
N ILE A 102 1.65 -9.73 -1.97
CA ILE A 102 0.34 -9.06 -1.88
C ILE A 102 -0.33 -9.01 -3.26
N ASN A 103 -1.61 -9.34 -3.31
CA ASN A 103 -2.41 -9.21 -4.52
C ASN A 103 -2.70 -7.73 -4.80
N VAL A 104 -2.29 -7.26 -5.98
CA VAL A 104 -2.47 -5.86 -6.39
C VAL A 104 -3.53 -5.76 -7.48
N LEU A 105 -4.54 -4.93 -7.24
CA LEU A 105 -5.51 -4.53 -8.24
C LEU A 105 -5.28 -3.06 -8.60
N GLY A 106 -4.81 -2.81 -9.82
CA GLY A 106 -4.58 -1.47 -10.35
C GLY A 106 -5.73 -1.01 -11.24
N MET A 107 -6.29 0.17 -10.97
CA MET A 107 -7.19 0.88 -11.87
C MET A 107 -6.48 2.16 -12.31
N THR A 108 -5.88 2.12 -13.50
CA THR A 108 -5.29 3.28 -14.17
C THR A 108 -5.88 3.37 -15.57
N ASN A 109 -6.13 4.60 -16.06
CA ASN A 109 -6.34 4.78 -17.49
C ASN A 109 -4.98 4.60 -18.17
N ILE A 110 -4.92 3.69 -19.13
CA ILE A 110 -3.80 3.50 -20.04
C ILE A 110 -4.09 4.32 -21.29
#